data_AF-A0A0V1B419-F1
#
_entry.id   AF-A0A0V1B419-F1
#
_cell.length_a   1.000
_cell.length_b   1.000
_cell.length_c   1.000
_cell.angle_alpha   90.00
_cell.angle_beta   90.00
_cell.angle_gamma   90.00
#
_symmetry.space_group_name_H-M   'P 1'
#
loop_
_entity.id
_entity.type
_entity.pdbx_description
1 polymer ?
#
loop_
_entity_poly.entity_id
_entity_poly.type
_entity_poly.pdbx_seq_one_letter_code
_entity_poly.pdbx_strand_id
1 'polypeptide(L)'
;MATTSRRKWRHFPGNNRFCCDGRIIMAKQISAFVLTVVLLLGALILFFYFDGPFLYNNLSPMIPVSAAVLSCTVFSSLFRTSFSDPGIIPRATAEEALAVQRELAEMRNDDQSTDSKNVVFKEVLVNGQLVKLKFCRTCLIFRPPRASHCSICDNCVERFDHHCPWVGNCIGKRNYRYFFIFIVSLSLLCVYLFACVMVHIVLATKQKNFLEFIQESPGSVVVALICFLSIWSVLGLTGFHSYLITANQTTNEDNRTRSNRNPYADSRFAWDCLQILCGPQPPSLIDRRGVIRSTTEIQITVSTIGESSKSNPEST
;
A
#
# COMPACT_ATOMS: atom_id res chain seq x y z
N MET A 1 -5.50 -40.34 12.41
CA MET A 1 -4.92 -39.52 11.31
C MET A 1 -5.03 -38.05 11.70
N ALA A 2 -3.91 -37.34 11.84
CA ALA A 2 -3.93 -35.91 12.15
C ALA A 2 -4.39 -35.12 10.91
N THR A 3 -5.55 -34.46 10.99
CA THR A 3 -5.99 -33.51 9.98
C THR A 3 -4.97 -32.37 9.92
N THR A 4 -4.16 -32.31 8.86
CA THR A 4 -3.22 -31.21 8.67
C THR A 4 -4.02 -29.95 8.30
N SER A 5 -4.39 -29.17 9.32
CA SER A 5 -5.06 -27.88 9.12
C SER A 5 -4.14 -26.93 8.33
N ARG A 6 -4.49 -26.60 7.09
CA ARG A 6 -3.72 -25.67 6.26
C ARG A 6 -4.24 -24.24 6.46
N ARG A 7 -3.35 -23.28 6.73
CA ARG A 7 -3.71 -21.86 6.91
C ARG A 7 -4.02 -21.20 5.56
N LYS A 8 -5.09 -20.38 5.50
CA LYS A 8 -5.52 -19.68 4.28
C LYS A 8 -4.43 -18.80 3.67
N TRP A 9 -3.66 -18.06 4.49
CA TRP A 9 -2.59 -17.18 3.99
C TRP A 9 -1.51 -17.90 3.17
N ARG A 10 -1.29 -19.21 3.37
CA ARG A 10 -0.30 -20.00 2.60
C ARG A 10 -0.74 -20.26 1.17
N HIS A 11 -2.04 -20.17 0.89
CA HIS A 11 -2.65 -20.37 -0.42
C HIS A 11 -3.33 -19.10 -0.90
N PHE A 12 -2.89 -17.93 -0.40
CA PHE A 12 -3.49 -16.66 -0.75
C PHE A 12 -3.25 -16.36 -2.24
N PRO A 13 -4.30 -16.09 -3.03
CA PRO A 13 -4.15 -15.83 -4.45
C PRO A 13 -3.64 -14.39 -4.66
N GLY A 14 -2.36 -14.26 -4.99
CA GLY A 14 -1.69 -13.00 -5.31
C GLY A 14 -0.18 -13.06 -5.06
N ASN A 15 0.51 -11.94 -5.24
CA ASN A 15 1.96 -11.85 -5.12
C ASN A 15 2.42 -11.34 -3.75
N ASN A 16 1.52 -11.17 -2.79
CA ASN A 16 1.86 -10.72 -1.45
C ASN A 16 2.65 -11.80 -0.68
N ARG A 17 3.65 -11.35 0.08
CA ARG A 17 4.37 -12.18 1.05
C ARG A 17 3.68 -12.09 2.41
N PHE A 18 3.56 -13.21 3.08
CA PHE A 18 2.98 -13.31 4.41
C PHE A 18 4.02 -13.87 5.39
N CYS A 19 4.08 -13.29 6.59
CA CYS A 19 4.87 -13.85 7.70
C CYS A 19 4.16 -13.68 9.05
N CYS A 20 4.75 -14.24 10.11
CA CYS A 20 4.18 -14.24 11.46
C CYS A 20 2.74 -14.76 11.53
N ASP A 21 2.49 -15.96 10.97
CA ASP A 21 1.15 -16.57 10.89
C ASP A 21 0.11 -15.66 10.18
N GLY A 22 0.53 -15.03 9.08
CA GLY A 22 -0.32 -14.17 8.26
C GLY A 22 -0.62 -12.79 8.85
N ARG A 23 0.03 -12.41 9.97
CA ARG A 23 -0.13 -11.08 10.58
C ARG A 23 0.51 -9.99 9.72
N ILE A 24 1.70 -10.27 9.21
CA ILE A 24 2.44 -9.36 8.33
C ILE A 24 2.09 -9.72 6.89
N ILE A 25 1.79 -8.68 6.11
CA ILE A 25 1.58 -8.77 4.67
C ILE A 25 2.38 -7.66 3.99
N MET A 26 3.12 -8.03 2.96
CA MET A 26 3.96 -7.12 2.19
C MET A 26 3.86 -7.45 0.69
N ALA A 27 4.34 -6.55 -0.15
CA ALA A 27 4.57 -6.85 -1.55
C ALA A 27 5.74 -7.83 -1.75
N LYS A 28 5.84 -8.40 -2.95
CA LYS A 28 6.98 -9.27 -3.32
C LYS A 28 8.31 -8.52 -3.39
N GLN A 29 8.26 -7.27 -3.85
CA GLN A 29 9.40 -6.37 -4.02
C GLN A 29 9.67 -5.63 -2.71
N ILE A 30 10.78 -5.96 -2.04
CA ILE A 30 11.15 -5.39 -0.73
C ILE A 30 12.49 -4.65 -0.75
N SER A 31 13.19 -4.59 -1.89
CA SER A 31 14.54 -4.00 -1.98
C SER A 31 14.56 -2.51 -1.62
N ALA A 32 13.65 -1.72 -2.20
CA ALA A 32 13.52 -0.29 -1.88
C ALA A 32 13.12 -0.06 -0.41
N PHE A 33 12.27 -0.92 0.15
CA PHE A 33 11.93 -0.89 1.58
C PHE A 33 13.16 -1.15 2.47
N VAL A 34 13.98 -2.16 2.15
CA VAL A 34 15.22 -2.42 2.87
C VAL A 34 16.16 -1.21 2.79
N LEU A 35 16.28 -0.59 1.62
CA LEU A 35 17.05 0.64 1.46
C LEU A 35 16.52 1.77 2.34
N THR A 36 15.19 1.98 2.41
CA THR A 36 14.58 2.96 3.33
C THR A 36 14.97 2.69 4.78
N VAL A 37 14.86 1.45 5.24
CA VAL A 37 15.23 1.08 6.63
C VAL A 37 16.71 1.31 6.89
N VAL A 38 17.59 0.94 5.96
CA VAL A 38 19.04 1.14 6.07
C VAL A 38 19.40 2.62 6.10
N LEU A 39 18.82 3.45 5.24
CA LEU A 39 19.09 4.89 5.22
C LEU A 39 18.61 5.57 6.51
N LEU A 40 17.42 5.21 7.01
CA LEU A 40 16.90 5.76 8.26
C LEU A 40 17.74 5.34 9.46
N LEU A 41 18.04 4.04 9.61
CA LEU A 41 18.87 3.55 10.71
C LEU A 41 20.28 4.12 10.63
N GLY A 42 20.89 4.16 9.44
CA GLY A 42 22.22 4.71 9.22
C GLY A 42 22.29 6.19 9.61
N ALA A 43 21.36 7.01 9.13
CA ALA A 43 21.31 8.44 9.49
C ALA A 43 21.14 8.64 11.00
N LEU A 44 20.29 7.83 11.65
CA LEU A 44 20.08 7.92 13.10
C LEU A 44 21.27 7.46 13.92
N ILE A 45 21.91 6.35 13.54
CA ILE A 45 23.12 5.86 14.21
C ILE A 45 24.22 6.91 14.12
N LEU A 46 24.45 7.47 12.92
CA LEU A 46 25.43 8.53 12.73
C LEU A 46 25.09 9.76 13.58
N PHE A 47 23.83 10.21 13.57
CA PHE A 47 23.39 11.36 14.36
C PHE A 47 23.60 11.14 15.87
N PHE A 48 23.14 10.01 16.42
CA PHE A 48 23.26 9.72 17.85
C PHE A 48 24.71 9.46 18.29
N TYR A 49 25.58 9.05 17.38
CA TYR A 49 26.99 8.84 17.67
C TYR A 49 27.80 10.15 17.61
N PHE A 50 27.66 10.95 16.54
CA PHE A 50 28.47 12.16 16.32
C PHE A 50 27.83 13.42 16.92
N ASP A 51 26.57 13.69 16.61
CA ASP A 51 25.91 14.95 16.96
C ASP A 51 25.23 14.91 18.34
N GLY A 52 24.65 13.76 18.68
CA GLY A 52 23.91 13.55 19.92
C GLY A 52 24.68 13.93 21.19
N PRO A 53 25.91 13.43 21.41
CA PRO A 53 26.70 13.74 22.60
C PRO A 53 27.10 15.22 22.67
N PHE A 54 27.45 15.82 21.54
CA PHE A 54 27.78 17.24 21.49
C PHE A 54 26.57 18.09 21.89
N LEU A 55 25.41 17.85 21.28
CA LEU A 55 24.19 18.62 21.52
C LEU A 55 23.64 18.39 22.94
N TYR A 56 23.80 17.19 23.49
CA TYR A 56 23.44 16.87 24.88
C TYR A 56 24.24 17.74 25.86
N ASN A 57 25.56 17.80 25.68
CA ASN A 57 26.46 18.47 26.63
C ASN A 57 26.51 20.00 26.46
N ASN A 58 26.31 20.50 25.24
CA ASN A 58 26.49 21.93 24.93
C ASN A 58 25.18 22.72 24.81
N LEU A 59 24.04 22.07 24.59
CA LEU A 59 22.75 22.76 24.44
C LEU A 59 21.69 22.23 25.40
N SER A 60 21.25 20.98 25.21
CA SER A 60 20.19 20.40 26.02
C SER A 60 20.06 18.88 25.81
N PRO A 61 19.88 18.10 26.89
CA PRO A 61 19.47 16.70 26.83
C PRO A 61 18.17 16.45 26.06
N MET A 62 17.28 17.44 25.97
CA MET A 62 15.99 17.28 25.30
C MET A 62 16.12 17.14 23.78
N ILE A 63 17.22 17.60 23.19
CA ILE A 63 17.47 17.52 21.76
C ILE A 63 17.55 16.05 21.31
N PRO A 64 18.51 15.23 21.77
CA PRO A 64 18.56 13.82 21.40
C PRO A 64 17.34 13.02 21.87
N VAL A 65 16.71 13.38 23.00
CA VAL A 65 15.46 12.73 23.46
C VAL A 65 14.33 12.96 22.44
N SER A 66 14.14 14.19 21.97
CA SER A 66 13.10 14.49 20.98
C SER A 66 13.38 13.85 19.62
N ALA A 67 14.66 13.77 19.21
CA ALA A 67 15.08 13.00 18.03
C ALA A 67 14.68 11.52 18.15
N ALA A 68 14.88 10.91 19.33
CA ALA A 68 14.53 9.52 19.58
C ALA A 68 13.02 9.29 19.52
N VAL A 69 12.22 10.18 20.12
CA VAL A 69 10.75 10.10 20.08
C VAL A 69 10.22 10.23 18.65
N LEU A 70 10.74 11.18 17.87
CA LEU A 70 10.39 11.32 16.45
C LEU A 70 10.78 10.07 15.66
N SER A 71 11.96 9.52 15.90
CA SER A 71 12.44 8.29 15.27
C SER A 71 11.54 7.10 15.56
N CYS A 72 11.12 6.90 16.82
CA CYS A 72 10.18 5.87 17.20
C CYS A 72 8.83 6.01 16.47
N THR A 73 8.36 7.25 16.28
CA THR A 73 7.13 7.55 15.54
C THR A 73 7.28 7.18 14.05
N VAL A 74 8.41 7.54 13.44
CA VAL A 74 8.72 7.21 12.03
C VAL A 74 8.78 5.70 11.83
N PHE A 75 9.52 4.95 12.66
CA PHE A 75 9.59 3.49 12.51
C PHE A 75 8.25 2.80 12.78
N SER A 76 7.52 3.24 13.81
CA SER A 76 6.22 2.67 14.14
C SER A 76 5.22 2.85 12.99
N SER A 77 5.17 4.04 12.40
CA SER A 77 4.27 4.35 11.28
C SER A 77 4.72 3.70 9.96
N LEU A 78 6.04 3.63 9.70
CA LEU A 78 6.62 2.88 8.58
C LEU A 78 6.21 1.40 8.65
N PHE A 79 6.52 0.72 9.75
CA PHE A 79 6.21 -0.71 9.88
C PHE A 79 4.72 -0.99 9.90
N ARG A 80 3.90 -0.12 10.53
CA ARG A 80 2.43 -0.19 10.45
C ARG A 80 1.96 -0.10 9.00
N THR A 81 2.54 0.77 8.18
CA THR A 81 2.18 0.92 6.77
C THR A 81 2.61 -0.30 5.95
N SER A 82 3.87 -0.69 6.11
CA SER A 82 4.53 -1.76 5.36
C SER A 82 3.91 -3.12 5.63
N PHE A 83 3.60 -3.46 6.88
CA PHE A 83 3.22 -4.81 7.29
C PHE A 83 1.71 -5.04 7.39
N SER A 84 0.90 -4.05 7.03
CA SER A 84 -0.56 -4.11 7.13
C SER A 84 -1.24 -4.50 5.84
N ASP A 85 -2.42 -5.12 5.95
CA ASP A 85 -3.34 -5.29 4.83
C ASP A 85 -3.79 -3.90 4.34
N PRO A 86 -3.53 -3.53 3.08
CA PRO A 86 -3.90 -2.23 2.53
C PRO A 86 -5.40 -2.07 2.26
N GLY A 87 -6.17 -3.16 2.34
CA GLY A 87 -7.58 -3.22 1.92
C GLY A 87 -7.78 -4.17 0.77
N ILE A 88 -7.15 -5.35 0.79
CA ILE A 88 -7.29 -6.32 -0.31
C ILE A 88 -8.73 -6.83 -0.37
N ILE A 89 -9.30 -6.77 -1.56
CA ILE A 89 -10.62 -7.31 -1.87
C ILE A 89 -10.46 -8.79 -2.24
N PRO A 90 -11.20 -9.71 -1.61
CA PRO A 90 -11.21 -11.12 -1.99
C PRO A 90 -11.53 -11.29 -3.48
N ARG A 91 -10.89 -12.28 -4.11
CA ARG A 91 -11.28 -12.70 -5.46
C ARG A 91 -12.65 -13.36 -5.39
N ALA A 92 -13.41 -13.30 -6.48
CA ALA A 92 -14.69 -13.99 -6.56
C ALA A 92 -14.52 -15.49 -6.29
N THR A 93 -15.44 -16.05 -5.51
CA THR A 93 -15.60 -17.49 -5.38
C THR A 93 -15.94 -18.12 -6.73
N ALA A 94 -15.84 -19.45 -6.85
CA ALA A 94 -16.19 -20.13 -8.10
C ALA A 94 -17.64 -19.83 -8.54
N GLU A 95 -18.57 -19.81 -7.59
CA GLU A 95 -19.98 -19.51 -7.83
C GLU A 95 -20.18 -18.06 -8.27
N GLU A 96 -19.56 -17.10 -7.57
CA GLU A 96 -19.61 -15.68 -7.95
C GLU A 96 -18.96 -15.43 -9.31
N ALA A 97 -17.84 -16.10 -9.61
CA ALA A 97 -17.17 -15.98 -10.89
C ALA A 97 -18.04 -16.50 -12.04
N LEU A 98 -18.73 -17.63 -11.86
CA LEU A 98 -19.69 -18.17 -12.82
C LEU A 98 -20.91 -17.27 -12.99
N ALA A 99 -21.42 -16.67 -11.90
CA ALA A 99 -22.50 -15.69 -11.97
C ALA A 99 -22.10 -14.45 -12.76
N VAL A 100 -20.92 -13.89 -12.48
CA VAL A 100 -20.41 -12.72 -13.20
C VAL A 100 -20.14 -13.07 -14.67
N GLN A 101 -19.60 -14.24 -14.98
CA GLN A 101 -19.41 -14.65 -16.38
C GLN A 101 -20.73 -14.76 -17.15
N ARG A 102 -21.80 -15.26 -16.51
CA ARG A 102 -23.15 -15.25 -17.09
C ARG A 102 -23.66 -13.83 -17.32
N GLU A 103 -23.56 -12.95 -16.31
CA GLU A 103 -23.94 -11.52 -16.42
C GLU A 103 -23.18 -10.84 -17.58
N LEU A 104 -21.88 -11.13 -17.73
CA LEU A 104 -21.04 -10.62 -18.82
C LEU A 104 -21.43 -11.17 -20.20
N ALA A 105 -21.88 -12.43 -20.28
CA ALA A 105 -22.33 -13.04 -21.53
C ALA A 105 -23.68 -12.47 -21.97
N GLU A 106 -24.61 -12.27 -21.03
CA GLU A 106 -25.91 -11.64 -21.26
C GLU A 106 -25.74 -10.19 -21.76
N MET A 107 -24.92 -9.38 -21.08
CA MET A 107 -24.65 -8.00 -21.50
C MET A 107 -24.02 -7.90 -22.90
N ARG A 108 -23.24 -8.89 -23.33
CA ARG A 108 -22.64 -8.93 -24.67
C ARG A 108 -23.63 -9.28 -25.76
N ASN A 109 -24.66 -10.07 -25.44
CA ASN A 109 -25.67 -10.48 -26.41
C ASN A 109 -26.67 -9.35 -26.72
N ASP A 110 -26.88 -8.43 -25.77
CA ASP A 110 -27.75 -7.25 -25.92
C ASP A 110 -27.09 -6.12 -26.74
N ASP A 111 -25.76 -6.01 -26.70
CA ASP A 111 -24.98 -5.00 -27.43
C ASP A 111 -24.69 -5.43 -28.89
N GLN A 112 -25.75 -5.62 -29.68
CA GLN A 112 -25.67 -6.18 -31.05
C GLN A 112 -25.32 -5.13 -32.14
N SER A 113 -24.84 -3.94 -31.76
CA SER A 113 -24.44 -2.89 -32.71
C SER A 113 -23.03 -2.34 -32.45
N THR A 114 -22.18 -2.53 -33.46
CA THR A 114 -20.86 -1.91 -33.68
C THR A 114 -19.65 -2.40 -32.87
N ASP A 115 -18.85 -3.21 -33.58
CA ASP A 115 -17.38 -3.24 -33.62
C ASP A 115 -16.62 -2.30 -32.66
N SER A 116 -16.52 -2.72 -31.40
CA SER A 116 -15.38 -2.37 -30.56
C SER A 116 -15.22 -3.42 -29.48
N LYS A 117 -13.97 -3.62 -29.05
CA LYS A 117 -13.56 -4.49 -27.94
C LYS A 117 -14.15 -3.96 -26.61
N ASN A 118 -15.47 -4.00 -26.45
CA ASN A 118 -16.19 -3.33 -25.38
C ASN A 118 -15.82 -3.96 -24.03
N VAL A 119 -15.09 -3.19 -23.23
CA VAL A 119 -14.87 -3.48 -21.82
C VAL A 119 -16.24 -3.41 -21.15
N VAL A 120 -16.67 -4.50 -20.51
CA VAL A 120 -17.96 -4.49 -19.83
C VAL A 120 -17.89 -3.60 -18.59
N PHE A 121 -18.81 -2.65 -18.50
CA PHE A 121 -18.94 -1.73 -17.38
C PHE A 121 -20.25 -1.97 -16.66
N LYS A 122 -20.23 -1.88 -15.34
CA LYS A 122 -21.43 -1.81 -14.50
C LYS A 122 -21.56 -0.39 -13.96
N GLU A 123 -22.70 0.25 -14.08
CA GLU A 123 -22.89 1.62 -13.59
C GLU A 123 -23.50 1.60 -12.19
N VAL A 124 -22.97 2.45 -11.31
CA VAL A 124 -23.50 2.65 -9.95
C VAL A 124 -23.60 4.13 -9.65
N LEU A 125 -24.64 4.54 -8.91
CA LEU A 125 -24.82 5.91 -8.49
C LEU A 125 -23.99 6.18 -7.22
N VAL A 126 -23.10 7.16 -7.28
CA VAL A 126 -22.27 7.62 -6.15
C VAL A 126 -22.48 9.11 -5.98
N ASN A 127 -23.07 9.53 -4.87
CA ASN A 127 -23.39 10.95 -4.60
C ASN A 127 -24.14 11.64 -5.75
N GLY A 128 -25.08 10.92 -6.40
CA GLY A 128 -25.83 11.46 -7.54
C GLY A 128 -25.09 11.46 -8.88
N GLN A 129 -23.85 10.96 -8.93
CA GLN A 129 -23.08 10.81 -10.17
C GLN A 129 -22.97 9.33 -10.58
N LEU A 130 -23.18 9.04 -11.87
CA LEU A 130 -23.01 7.69 -12.41
C LEU A 130 -21.51 7.37 -12.55
N VAL A 131 -21.06 6.31 -11.88
CA VAL A 131 -19.68 5.83 -11.91
C VAL A 131 -19.63 4.46 -12.59
N LYS A 132 -18.83 4.36 -13.65
CA LYS A 132 -18.58 3.11 -14.39
C LYS A 132 -17.58 2.22 -13.64
N LEU A 133 -18.04 1.08 -13.15
CA LEU A 133 -17.22 0.04 -12.54
C LEU A 133 -16.55 -0.81 -13.62
N LYS A 134 -15.23 -0.98 -13.49
CA LYS A 134 -14.43 -1.81 -14.41
C LYS A 134 -14.37 -3.24 -13.91
N PHE A 135 -14.62 -4.21 -14.78
CA PHE A 135 -14.40 -5.62 -14.47
C PHE A 135 -12.90 -5.95 -14.34
N CYS A 136 -12.54 -6.68 -13.28
CA CYS A 136 -11.20 -7.19 -13.06
C CYS A 136 -11.10 -8.64 -13.52
N ARG A 137 -10.38 -8.91 -14.61
CA ARG A 137 -10.22 -10.28 -15.13
C ARG A 137 -9.43 -11.20 -14.19
N THR A 138 -8.49 -10.66 -13.42
CA THR A 138 -7.66 -11.47 -12.49
C THR A 138 -8.39 -11.85 -11.21
N CYS A 139 -9.18 -10.91 -10.66
CA CYS A 139 -9.91 -11.12 -9.41
C CYS A 139 -11.35 -11.59 -9.64
N LEU A 140 -11.82 -11.58 -10.91
CA LEU A 140 -13.16 -11.94 -11.35
C LEU A 140 -14.29 -11.16 -10.65
N ILE A 141 -14.05 -9.88 -10.38
CA ILE A 141 -15.02 -8.97 -9.73
C ILE A 141 -15.21 -7.69 -10.55
N PHE A 142 -16.40 -7.10 -10.48
CA PHE A 142 -16.54 -5.67 -10.75
C PHE A 142 -15.89 -4.90 -9.60
N ARG A 143 -14.87 -4.08 -9.93
CA ARG A 143 -14.13 -3.33 -8.92
C ARG A 143 -15.09 -2.35 -8.25
N PRO A 144 -15.25 -2.38 -6.91
CA PRO A 144 -16.03 -1.38 -6.21
C PRO A 144 -15.53 0.05 -6.51
N PRO A 145 -16.36 1.09 -6.31
CA PRO A 145 -15.92 2.47 -6.46
C PRO A 145 -14.59 2.73 -5.72
N ARG A 146 -13.70 3.49 -6.35
CA ARG A 146 -12.36 3.83 -5.83
C ARG A 146 -11.37 2.65 -5.70
N ALA A 147 -11.78 1.42 -5.99
CA ALA A 147 -10.87 0.26 -6.00
C ALA A 147 -10.07 0.18 -7.30
N SER A 148 -8.84 -0.32 -7.23
CA SER A 148 -8.03 -0.61 -8.41
C SER A 148 -7.20 -1.87 -8.21
N HIS A 149 -6.90 -2.55 -9.32
CA HIS A 149 -6.02 -3.72 -9.33
C HIS A 149 -4.57 -3.25 -9.43
N CYS A 150 -3.73 -3.70 -8.48
CA CYS A 150 -2.29 -3.53 -8.55
C CYS A 150 -1.68 -4.80 -9.16
N SER A 151 -1.06 -4.68 -10.34
CA SER A 151 -0.41 -5.81 -11.02
C SER A 151 0.81 -6.34 -10.26
N ILE A 152 1.50 -5.49 -9.48
CA ILE A 152 2.67 -5.90 -8.69
C ILE A 152 2.26 -6.83 -7.54
N CYS A 153 1.24 -6.43 -6.76
CA CYS A 153 0.71 -7.24 -5.68
C CYS A 153 -0.27 -8.33 -6.16
N ASP A 154 -0.73 -8.23 -7.41
CA ASP A 154 -1.74 -9.09 -8.03
C ASP A 154 -3.05 -9.17 -7.23
N ASN A 155 -3.53 -8.00 -6.80
CA ASN A 155 -4.71 -7.86 -5.96
C ASN A 155 -5.49 -6.58 -6.27
N CYS A 156 -6.82 -6.65 -6.16
CA CYS A 156 -7.67 -5.47 -6.06
C CYS A 156 -7.60 -4.91 -4.64
N VAL A 157 -7.41 -3.59 -4.51
CA VAL A 157 -7.31 -2.90 -3.23
C VAL A 157 -8.40 -1.82 -3.13
N GLU A 158 -9.12 -1.78 -2.01
CA GLU A 158 -10.10 -0.75 -1.69
C GLU A 158 -9.44 0.62 -1.54
N ARG A 159 -10.07 1.66 -2.11
CA ARG A 159 -9.57 3.05 -2.11
C ARG A 159 -8.07 3.07 -2.44
N PHE A 160 -7.71 2.40 -3.52
CA PHE A 160 -6.33 2.23 -3.92
C PHE A 160 -5.71 3.58 -4.25
N ASP A 161 -4.61 3.90 -3.56
CA ASP A 161 -3.87 5.13 -3.81
C ASP A 161 -2.72 4.89 -4.79
N HIS A 162 -1.76 4.07 -4.40
CA HIS A 162 -0.64 3.67 -5.25
C HIS A 162 0.05 2.42 -4.70
N HIS A 163 0.97 1.85 -5.48
CA HIS A 163 1.96 0.91 -4.98
C HIS A 163 3.23 1.67 -4.62
N CYS A 164 3.71 1.55 -3.38
CA CYS A 164 4.88 2.27 -2.91
C CYS A 164 6.05 1.29 -2.68
N PRO A 165 7.10 1.32 -3.53
CA PRO A 165 8.29 0.48 -3.34
C PRO A 165 9.01 0.78 -2.02
N TRP A 166 9.05 2.04 -1.60
CA TRP A 166 9.76 2.51 -0.40
C TRP A 166 9.18 1.97 0.92
N VAL A 167 7.88 1.67 0.95
CA VAL A 167 7.26 0.97 2.10
C VAL A 167 7.08 -0.53 1.82
N GLY A 168 7.35 -0.99 0.60
CA GLY A 168 7.22 -2.40 0.21
C GLY A 168 5.77 -2.91 0.24
N ASN A 169 4.79 -2.05 -0.04
CA ASN A 169 3.37 -2.42 -0.02
C ASN A 169 2.49 -1.47 -0.86
N CYS A 170 1.26 -1.88 -1.14
CA CYS A 170 0.24 -0.96 -1.62
C CYS A 170 -0.21 0.00 -0.52
N ILE A 171 -0.56 1.22 -0.91
CA ILE A 171 -1.26 2.19 -0.08
C ILE A 171 -2.73 2.18 -0.48
N GLY A 172 -3.60 1.95 0.50
CA GLY A 172 -5.05 1.87 0.29
C GLY A 172 -5.83 2.19 1.56
N LYS A 173 -7.13 1.89 1.54
CA LYS A 173 -8.09 2.26 2.61
C LYS A 173 -7.62 1.96 4.03
N ARG A 174 -6.97 0.82 4.25
CA ARG A 174 -6.67 0.31 5.61
C ARG A 174 -5.34 0.79 6.18
N ASN A 175 -4.42 1.28 5.34
CA ASN A 175 -3.08 1.70 5.76
C ASN A 175 -2.71 3.14 5.38
N TYR A 176 -3.54 3.85 4.60
CA TYR A 176 -3.30 5.23 4.19
C TYR A 176 -2.98 6.18 5.36
N ARG A 177 -3.71 6.08 6.47
CA ARG A 177 -3.46 6.93 7.66
C ARG A 177 -2.06 6.75 8.24
N TYR A 178 -1.55 5.52 8.26
CA TYR A 178 -0.21 5.23 8.78
C TYR A 178 0.86 5.72 7.80
N PHE A 179 0.59 5.61 6.49
CA PHE A 179 1.44 6.18 5.47
C PHE A 179 1.53 7.69 5.61
N PHE A 180 0.40 8.37 5.86
CA PHE A 180 0.38 9.81 6.06
C PHE A 180 1.15 10.23 7.33
N ILE A 181 0.92 9.55 8.46
CA ILE A 181 1.70 9.79 9.69
C ILE A 181 3.19 9.55 9.44
N PHE A 182 3.53 8.52 8.65
CA PHE A 182 4.91 8.22 8.28
C PHE A 182 5.56 9.36 7.49
N ILE A 183 4.96 9.85 6.40
CA ILE A 183 5.57 10.91 5.60
C ILE A 183 5.66 12.25 6.36
N VAL A 184 4.67 12.57 7.20
CA VAL A 184 4.69 13.77 8.05
C VAL A 184 5.80 13.67 9.10
N SER A 185 5.83 12.58 9.87
CA SER A 185 6.85 12.38 10.90
C SER A 185 8.26 12.26 10.31
N LEU A 186 8.40 11.64 9.13
CA LEU A 186 9.66 11.58 8.41
C LEU A 186 10.12 12.97 7.97
N SER A 187 9.21 13.81 7.45
CA SER A 187 9.52 15.18 7.09
C SER A 187 10.00 15.99 8.28
N LEU A 188 9.30 15.87 9.41
CA LEU A 188 9.69 16.51 10.67
C LEU A 188 11.05 16.01 11.15
N LEU A 189 11.30 14.69 11.13
CA LEU A 189 12.59 14.12 11.51
C LEU A 189 13.72 14.60 10.61
N CYS A 190 13.55 14.61 9.28
CA CYS A 190 14.57 15.08 8.34
C CYS A 190 14.94 16.55 8.58
N VAL A 191 13.95 17.43 8.73
CA VAL A 191 14.19 18.85 9.03
C VAL A 191 14.85 19.01 10.40
N TYR A 192 14.38 18.26 11.40
CA TYR A 192 14.90 18.31 12.76
C TYR A 192 16.38 17.89 12.83
N LEU A 193 16.72 16.73 12.25
CA LEU A 193 18.11 16.25 12.20
C LEU A 193 19.00 17.21 11.43
N PHE A 194 18.55 17.71 10.28
CA PHE A 194 19.31 18.69 9.50
C PHE A 194 19.62 19.95 10.33
N ALA A 195 18.62 20.52 11.00
CA ALA A 195 18.80 21.70 11.85
C ALA A 195 19.78 21.42 13.00
N CYS A 196 19.65 20.28 13.69
CA CYS A 196 20.54 19.89 14.77
C CYS A 196 22.00 19.74 14.32
N VAL A 197 22.21 19.09 13.17
CA VAL A 197 23.53 18.92 12.57
C VAL A 197 24.12 20.27 12.15
N MET A 198 23.33 21.16 11.54
CA MET A 198 23.79 22.51 11.21
C MET A 198 24.21 23.29 12.47
N VAL A 199 23.45 23.18 13.56
CA VAL A 199 23.79 23.80 14.85
C VAL A 199 25.10 23.22 15.40
N HIS A 200 25.29 21.90 15.37
CA HIS A 200 26.54 21.28 15.79
C HIS A 200 27.73 21.79 14.97
N ILE A 201 27.62 21.77 13.63
CA ILE A 201 28.67 22.28 12.73
C ILE A 201 29.00 23.73 13.08
N VAL A 202 28.01 24.63 13.11
CA VAL A 202 28.23 26.07 13.35
C VAL A 202 28.91 26.32 14.69
N LEU A 203 28.50 25.63 15.75
CA LEU A 203 29.08 25.82 17.08
C LEU A 203 30.48 25.23 17.19
N ALA A 204 30.72 24.04 16.64
CA ALA A 204 32.06 23.44 16.63
C ALA A 204 33.05 24.29 15.81
N THR A 205 32.62 24.85 14.68
CA THR A 205 33.48 25.68 13.83
C THR A 205 33.78 27.08 14.39
N LYS A 206 33.23 27.45 15.55
CA LYS A 206 33.66 28.68 16.26
C LYS A 206 35.01 28.52 16.94
N GLN A 207 35.35 27.30 17.33
CA GLN A 207 36.59 27.00 18.05
C GLN A 207 37.62 26.27 17.18
N LYS A 208 37.17 25.62 16.11
CA LYS A 208 37.98 24.82 15.20
C LYS A 208 37.70 25.22 13.76
N ASN A 209 38.65 25.00 12.88
CA ASN A 209 38.43 25.16 11.44
C ASN A 209 37.63 23.96 10.87
N PHE A 210 36.95 24.18 9.74
CA PHE A 210 35.99 23.20 9.20
C PHE A 210 36.60 21.85 8.82
N LEU A 211 37.87 21.83 8.37
CA LEU A 211 38.55 20.58 8.03
C LEU A 211 38.79 19.71 9.26
N GLU A 212 39.15 20.32 10.39
CA GLU A 212 39.32 19.63 11.67
C GLU A 212 37.98 19.04 12.14
N PHE A 213 36.88 19.80 12.01
CA PHE A 213 35.53 19.30 12.30
C PHE A 213 35.19 18.05 11.46
N ILE A 214 35.48 18.05 10.16
CA ILE A 214 35.19 16.89 9.29
C ILE A 214 35.97 15.65 9.75
N GLN A 215 37.21 15.83 10.19
CA GLN A 215 38.05 14.72 10.66
C GLN A 215 37.50 14.12 11.97
N GLU A 216 36.99 14.96 12.87
CA GLU A 216 36.41 14.50 14.13
C GLU A 216 34.99 13.94 13.98
N SER A 217 34.17 14.57 13.14
CA SER A 217 32.74 14.28 12.98
C SER A 217 32.33 14.08 11.51
N PRO A 218 32.92 13.11 10.78
CA PRO A 218 32.58 12.87 9.39
C PRO A 218 31.11 12.46 9.21
N GLY A 219 30.53 11.78 10.20
CA GLY A 219 29.13 11.36 10.17
C GLY A 219 28.13 12.51 10.13
N SER A 220 28.44 13.64 10.78
CA SER A 220 27.61 14.85 10.74
C SER A 220 27.41 15.36 9.31
N VAL A 221 28.48 15.38 8.51
CA VAL A 221 28.40 15.79 7.09
C VAL A 221 27.55 14.81 6.28
N VAL A 222 27.70 13.51 6.52
CA VAL A 222 26.90 12.47 5.85
C VAL A 222 25.41 12.63 6.19
N VAL A 223 25.07 12.83 7.47
CA VAL A 223 23.68 13.06 7.89
C VAL A 223 23.12 14.35 7.28
N ALA A 224 23.91 15.43 7.26
CA ALA A 224 23.51 16.69 6.61
C ALA A 224 23.18 16.49 5.13
N LEU A 225 24.03 15.78 4.39
CA LEU A 225 23.83 15.48 2.97
C LEU A 225 22.58 14.62 2.74
N ILE A 226 22.41 13.53 3.51
CA ILE A 226 21.23 12.66 3.43
C ILE A 226 19.96 13.47 3.68
N CYS A 227 19.94 14.30 4.74
CA CYS A 227 18.77 15.09 5.07
C CYS A 227 18.51 16.17 4.01
N PHE A 228 19.52 16.90 3.57
CA PHE A 228 19.38 17.95 2.55
C PHE A 228 18.76 17.41 1.25
N LEU A 229 19.26 16.27 0.76
CA LEU A 229 18.72 15.65 -0.46
C LEU A 229 17.30 15.10 -0.24
N SER A 230 17.00 14.61 0.95
CA SER A 230 15.70 14.01 1.27
C SER A 230 14.59 15.05 1.54
N ILE A 231 14.93 16.19 2.17
CA ILE A 231 13.97 17.22 2.63
C ILE A 231 13.01 17.65 1.52
N TRP A 232 13.54 17.97 0.33
CA TRP A 232 12.73 18.43 -0.79
C TRP A 232 11.72 17.38 -1.26
N SER A 233 12.14 16.11 -1.30
CA SER A 233 11.29 15.00 -1.72
C SER A 233 10.20 14.71 -0.68
N VAL A 234 10.56 14.61 0.61
CA VAL A 234 9.60 14.23 1.66
C VAL A 234 8.62 15.35 1.99
N LEU A 235 9.04 16.61 1.95
CA LEU A 235 8.15 17.76 2.12
C LEU A 235 7.20 17.90 0.94
N GLY A 236 7.69 17.75 -0.29
CA GLY A 236 6.84 17.77 -1.48
C GLY A 236 5.78 16.67 -1.46
N LEU A 237 6.16 15.46 -1.09
CA LEU A 237 5.24 14.33 -0.93
C LEU A 237 4.20 14.58 0.17
N THR A 238 4.62 15.12 1.32
CA THR A 238 3.72 15.47 2.42
C THR A 238 2.72 16.55 2.01
N GLY A 239 3.17 17.59 1.30
CA GLY A 239 2.30 18.64 0.76
C GLY A 239 1.28 18.08 -0.24
N PHE A 240 1.72 17.23 -1.17
CA PHE A 240 0.83 16.59 -2.14
C PHE A 240 -0.24 15.72 -1.48
N HIS A 241 0.13 14.87 -0.51
CA HIS A 241 -0.86 14.04 0.20
C HIS A 241 -1.77 14.85 1.13
N SER A 242 -1.29 15.99 1.65
CA SER A 242 -2.14 16.93 2.39
C SER A 242 -3.24 17.51 1.48
N TYR A 243 -2.88 17.92 0.26
CA TYR A 243 -3.84 18.33 -0.76
C TYR A 243 -4.85 17.22 -1.07
N LEU A 244 -4.39 16.00 -1.32
CA LEU A 244 -5.27 14.86 -1.64
C LEU A 244 -6.29 14.57 -0.53
N ILE A 245 -5.87 14.66 0.74
CA ILE A 245 -6.79 14.51 1.88
C ILE A 245 -7.85 15.61 1.86
N THR A 246 -7.46 16.87 1.68
CA THR A 246 -8.41 18.00 1.63
C THR A 246 -9.35 17.95 0.44
N ALA A 247 -8.95 17.30 -0.65
CA ALA A 247 -9.76 17.08 -1.83
C ALA A 247 -10.57 15.76 -1.77
N ASN A 248 -10.48 15.00 -0.69
CA ASN A 248 -11.02 13.64 -0.55
C ASN A 248 -10.73 12.73 -1.76
N GLN A 249 -9.51 12.85 -2.28
CA GLN A 249 -9.08 12.19 -3.52
C GLN A 249 -7.89 11.27 -3.24
N THR A 250 -7.75 10.22 -4.01
CA THR A 250 -6.54 9.39 -4.03
C THR A 250 -5.61 9.83 -5.16
N THR A 251 -4.32 9.52 -5.08
CA THR A 251 -3.34 9.76 -6.16
C THR A 251 -3.81 9.12 -7.48
N ASN A 252 -4.35 7.91 -7.40
CA ASN A 252 -4.86 7.19 -8.57
C ASN A 252 -6.13 7.84 -9.16
N GLU A 253 -6.97 8.46 -8.33
CA GLU A 253 -8.11 9.25 -8.82
C GLU A 253 -7.60 10.51 -9.50
N ASP A 254 -6.70 11.27 -8.86
CA ASP A 254 -6.11 12.50 -9.43
C ASP A 254 -5.55 12.30 -10.83
N ASN A 255 -4.74 11.26 -11.00
CA ASN A 255 -4.14 10.92 -12.29
C ASN A 255 -5.16 10.54 -13.37
N ARG A 256 -6.35 10.04 -12.99
CA ARG A 256 -7.40 9.61 -13.93
C ARG A 256 -8.46 10.69 -14.18
N THR A 257 -8.69 11.57 -13.21
CA THR A 257 -9.76 12.57 -13.24
C THR A 257 -9.25 13.98 -13.51
N ARG A 258 -8.02 14.16 -14.02
CA ARG A 258 -7.51 15.50 -14.42
C ARG A 258 -8.45 16.29 -15.34
N SER A 259 -9.44 15.65 -15.96
CA SER A 259 -10.48 16.25 -16.82
C SER A 259 -11.92 16.21 -16.25
N ASN A 260 -12.20 15.54 -15.12
CA ASN A 260 -13.56 15.36 -14.59
C ASN A 260 -13.69 15.85 -13.15
N ARG A 261 -14.86 16.40 -12.81
CA ARG A 261 -15.20 16.84 -11.45
C ARG A 261 -15.17 15.65 -10.47
N ASN A 262 -14.52 15.82 -9.31
CA ASN A 262 -14.43 14.78 -8.29
C ASN A 262 -15.81 14.54 -7.61
N PRO A 263 -16.43 13.34 -7.73
CA PRO A 263 -17.71 13.01 -7.09
C PRO A 263 -17.67 12.96 -5.56
N TYR A 264 -16.47 12.84 -5.00
CA TYR A 264 -16.24 12.73 -3.56
C TYR A 264 -15.81 14.04 -2.91
N ALA A 265 -15.62 15.10 -3.71
CA ALA A 265 -15.29 16.42 -3.19
C ALA A 265 -16.50 16.99 -2.44
N ASP A 266 -16.30 17.29 -1.16
CA ASP A 266 -17.26 17.95 -0.30
C ASP A 266 -16.62 19.24 0.26
N SER A 267 -17.43 20.18 0.74
CA SER A 267 -16.92 21.46 1.30
C SER A 267 -16.38 21.33 2.72
N ARG A 268 -16.46 20.12 3.33
CA ARG A 268 -16.11 19.86 4.74
C ARG A 268 -14.71 19.28 4.90
N PHE A 269 -13.69 20.04 4.50
CA PHE A 269 -12.27 19.67 4.59
C PHE A 269 -11.87 19.10 5.96
N ALA A 270 -12.32 19.71 7.07
CA ALA A 270 -11.97 19.27 8.41
C ALA A 270 -12.54 17.88 8.75
N TRP A 271 -13.74 17.58 8.24
CA TRP A 271 -14.40 16.31 8.47
C TRP A 271 -13.72 15.19 7.67
N ASP A 272 -13.32 15.46 6.44
CA ASP A 272 -12.55 14.50 5.62
C ASP A 272 -11.19 14.18 6.26
N CYS A 273 -10.47 15.20 6.74
CA CYS A 273 -9.24 15.02 7.51
C CYS A 273 -9.48 14.14 8.75
N LEU A 274 -10.51 14.45 9.54
CA LEU A 274 -10.82 13.69 10.76
C LEU A 274 -11.20 12.24 10.44
N GLN A 275 -12.02 12.02 9.41
CA GLN A 275 -12.44 10.67 9.03
C GLN A 275 -11.25 9.83 8.53
N ILE A 276 -10.34 10.42 7.75
CA ILE A 276 -9.18 9.71 7.20
C ILE A 276 -8.13 9.44 8.27
N LEU A 277 -7.84 10.42 9.13
CA LEU A 277 -6.74 10.35 10.10
C LEU A 277 -7.17 9.74 11.44
N CYS A 278 -8.38 10.02 11.89
CA CYS A 278 -8.88 9.65 13.22
C CYS A 278 -10.10 8.70 13.16
N GLY A 279 -10.62 8.38 11.98
CA GLY A 279 -11.75 7.46 11.83
C GLY A 279 -11.42 6.02 12.27
N PRO A 280 -12.45 5.22 12.59
CA PRO A 280 -12.29 3.82 12.93
C PRO A 280 -11.64 3.05 11.78
N GLN A 281 -10.75 2.10 12.09
CA GLN A 281 -10.25 1.20 11.06
C GLN A 281 -11.38 0.30 10.59
N PRO A 282 -11.65 0.20 9.27
CA PRO A 282 -12.53 -0.85 8.79
C PRO A 282 -11.95 -2.23 9.13
N PRO A 283 -12.74 -3.33 9.12
CA PRO A 283 -12.23 -4.70 9.23
C PRO A 283 -11.52 -5.15 7.95
N SER A 284 -10.70 -6.20 8.04
CA SER A 284 -10.03 -6.78 6.86
C SER A 284 -11.05 -7.65 6.13
N LEU A 285 -11.11 -7.54 4.81
CA LEU A 285 -12.01 -8.37 3.99
C LEU A 285 -11.45 -9.78 3.73
N ILE A 286 -10.16 -10.00 4.05
CA ILE A 286 -9.50 -11.28 3.86
C ILE A 286 -9.32 -12.02 5.19
N ASP A 287 -9.84 -13.25 5.25
CA ASP A 287 -9.57 -14.16 6.38
C ASP A 287 -8.22 -14.84 6.21
N ARG A 288 -7.15 -14.17 6.65
CA ARG A 288 -5.77 -14.65 6.52
C ARG A 288 -5.47 -15.83 7.44
N ARG A 289 -6.03 -15.82 8.66
CA ARG A 289 -5.67 -16.77 9.73
C ARG A 289 -6.61 -17.97 9.84
N GLY A 290 -7.70 -17.95 9.07
CA GLY A 290 -8.60 -19.08 8.92
C GLY A 290 -7.91 -20.35 8.45
N VAL A 291 -8.57 -21.47 8.72
CA VAL A 291 -8.12 -22.81 8.37
C VAL A 291 -8.92 -23.28 7.17
N ILE A 292 -8.24 -23.85 6.17
CA ILE A 292 -8.87 -24.60 5.09
C ILE A 292 -9.23 -25.96 5.67
N ARG A 293 -10.53 -26.22 5.81
CA ARG A 293 -11.02 -27.58 6.10
C ARG A 293 -10.89 -28.35 4.80
N SER A 294 -10.13 -29.45 4.82
CA SER A 294 -10.09 -30.39 3.70
C SER A 294 -11.47 -31.04 3.62
N THR A 295 -12.35 -30.47 2.82
CA THR A 295 -13.49 -31.21 2.29
C THR A 295 -12.91 -32.17 1.26
N THR A 296 -13.20 -33.45 1.46
CA THR A 296 -12.90 -34.61 0.61
C THR A 296 -12.73 -34.24 -0.85
N GLU A 297 -11.63 -34.66 -1.46
CA GLU A 297 -11.47 -34.70 -2.91
C GLU A 297 -12.70 -35.39 -3.52
N ILE A 298 -13.65 -34.60 -4.05
CA ILE A 298 -14.65 -35.15 -4.94
C ILE A 298 -13.89 -35.47 -6.22
N GLN A 299 -13.41 -36.70 -6.32
CA GLN A 299 -13.01 -37.26 -7.60
C GLN A 299 -14.27 -37.29 -8.47
N ILE A 300 -14.41 -36.30 -9.35
CA ILE A 300 -15.36 -36.37 -10.45
C ILE A 300 -14.78 -37.40 -11.42
N THR A 301 -15.14 -38.67 -11.22
CA THR A 301 -14.92 -39.69 -12.23
C THR A 301 -15.93 -39.41 -13.35
N VAL A 302 -15.46 -38.78 -14.43
CA VAL A 302 -16.24 -38.68 -15.66
C VAL A 302 -16.26 -40.08 -16.29
N SER A 303 -17.30 -40.86 -16.00
CA SER A 303 -17.59 -42.07 -16.76
C SER A 303 -18.21 -41.66 -18.10
N THR A 304 -17.43 -41.71 -19.17
CA THR A 304 -17.94 -41.67 -20.53
C THR A 304 -18.83 -42.89 -20.77
N ILE A 305 -20.13 -42.65 -20.92
CA ILE A 305 -21.08 -43.68 -21.38
C ILE A 305 -20.72 -43.97 -22.85
N GLY A 306 -20.44 -45.25 -23.10
CA GLY A 306 -19.89 -45.77 -24.35
C GLY A 306 -20.76 -45.55 -25.57
N GLU A 307 -20.08 -45.55 -26.71
CA GLU A 307 -20.62 -45.56 -28.06
C GLU A 307 -21.58 -46.73 -28.27
N SER A 308 -22.82 -46.40 -28.63
CA SER A 308 -23.74 -47.36 -29.25
C SER A 308 -23.27 -47.58 -30.70
N SER A 309 -22.60 -48.70 -30.94
CA SER A 309 -22.32 -49.25 -32.27
C SER A 309 -23.61 -49.38 -33.08
N LYS A 310 -23.72 -48.63 -34.18
CA LYS A 310 -24.71 -48.90 -35.23
C LYS A 310 -24.24 -50.09 -36.05
N SER A 311 -24.99 -51.19 -36.00
CA SER A 311 -24.91 -52.30 -36.95
C SER A 311 -25.49 -51.87 -38.29
N ASN A 312 -24.69 -51.97 -39.35
CA ASN A 312 -25.09 -51.78 -40.74
C ASN A 312 -25.84 -53.05 -41.24
N PRO A 313 -26.93 -52.94 -42.01
CA PRO A 313 -27.49 -54.11 -42.69
C PRO A 313 -26.75 -54.38 -44.01
N GLU A 314 -26.49 -55.66 -44.26
CA GLU A 314 -25.91 -56.18 -45.51
C GLU A 314 -26.84 -55.94 -46.71
N SER A 315 -26.25 -55.55 -47.84
CA SER A 315 -26.87 -55.60 -49.16
C SER A 315 -26.45 -56.89 -49.87
N THR A 316 -27.45 -57.64 -50.34
CA THR A 316 -27.37 -58.57 -51.49
C THR A 316 -26.79 -57.90 -52.73
#